data_AF-A0A9E2ZB85-F1
#
_entry.id   AF-A0A9E2ZB85-F1
#
_cell.length_a   1.000
_cell.length_b   1.000
_cell.length_c   1.000
_cell.angle_alpha   90.00
_cell.angle_beta   90.00
_cell.angle_gamma   90.00
#
_symmetry.space_group_name_H-M   'P 1'
#
loop_
_entity.id
_entity.type
_entity.pdbx_description
1 polymer ?
#
loop_
_entity_poly.entity_id
_entity_poly.type
_entity_poly.pdbx_seq_one_letter_code
_entity_poly.pdbx_strand_id
1 'polypeptide(L)'
;MTGSFTVTALFADGSTEVLADGGTSRTFEITAHESETDDGRVAVRLDVTCVSAVPVDAGLRIELRLGPTDDPGWLVPGVFYGENRVAGCRVRFPRFTLENPDPTMLESDSWSLRADRAATPAVFGWDRTGGAALVTTERSALGQAGVGFAMAGDCPLLRLHFPYREEPMVYDGSPHPLPPDLPGFRWQPGQSESLCFDIYRLDTDRHSYTDVLRYVHRRTAPADLDAVPWVSVAEAAELAAWGLYRWHYRPDPPVLLETAAFDRHALGQRGDRQAMHVSWVSGIPYAYALLRHGRRRGRDDYVTAATAVLDNIATNLAPAGTFWGQWTAEKGWNAGWTPDRRRLHARTLGEATLFLVRAVV
;
A
#
# COMPACT_ATOMS: atom_id res chain seq x y z
N MET A 1 10.85 13.34 27.55
CA MET A 1 9.88 12.24 27.76
C MET A 1 10.08 11.25 26.63
N THR A 2 10.75 10.13 26.91
CA THR A 2 10.60 8.89 26.16
C THR A 2 9.09 8.59 26.10
N GLY A 3 8.54 8.37 24.91
CA GLY A 3 7.12 8.07 24.78
C GLY A 3 6.87 6.71 25.41
N SER A 4 6.31 6.67 26.62
CA SER A 4 6.04 5.41 27.29
C SER A 4 4.98 4.65 26.49
N PHE A 5 5.36 3.52 25.91
CA PHE A 5 4.40 2.59 25.31
C PHE A 5 3.84 1.67 26.39
N THR A 6 2.67 1.09 26.12
CA THR A 6 2.05 0.07 26.96
C THR A 6 2.03 -1.25 26.22
N VAL A 7 2.31 -2.36 26.91
CA VAL A 7 2.17 -3.70 26.37
C VAL A 7 0.94 -4.35 26.99
N THR A 8 0.07 -4.94 26.17
CA THR A 8 -1.13 -5.65 26.62
C THR A 8 -1.16 -7.04 26.01
N ALA A 9 -1.29 -8.07 26.83
CA ALA A 9 -1.63 -9.41 26.37
C ALA A 9 -3.13 -9.49 26.04
N LEU A 10 -3.45 -10.05 24.87
CA LEU A 10 -4.79 -10.22 24.33
C LEU A 10 -5.09 -11.72 24.27
N PHE A 11 -5.95 -12.22 25.15
CA PHE A 11 -6.24 -13.65 25.26
C PHE A 11 -7.35 -14.08 24.30
N ALA A 12 -7.36 -15.36 23.94
CA ALA A 12 -8.35 -15.93 23.03
C ALA A 12 -9.80 -15.83 23.55
N ASP A 13 -10.00 -15.75 24.88
CA ASP A 13 -11.31 -15.58 25.51
C ASP A 13 -11.79 -14.11 25.52
N GLY A 14 -10.99 -13.19 24.95
CA GLY A 14 -11.27 -11.76 24.90
C GLY A 14 -10.84 -10.98 26.15
N SER A 15 -10.32 -11.65 27.18
CA SER A 15 -9.71 -10.98 28.32
C SER A 15 -8.39 -10.31 27.93
N THR A 16 -7.96 -9.34 28.73
CA THR A 16 -6.71 -8.60 28.51
C THR A 16 -5.94 -8.44 29.81
N GLU A 17 -4.62 -8.36 29.68
CA GLU A 17 -3.71 -8.13 30.80
C GLU A 17 -2.67 -7.07 30.41
N VAL A 18 -2.63 -5.96 31.14
CA VAL A 18 -1.61 -4.91 30.95
C VAL A 18 -0.31 -5.37 31.60
N LEU A 19 0.77 -5.34 30.85
CA LEU A 19 2.10 -5.77 31.27
C LEU A 19 2.93 -4.52 31.58
N ALA A 20 3.52 -4.47 32.78
CA ALA A 20 4.41 -3.39 33.19
C ALA A 20 5.86 -3.76 32.85
N ASP A 21 6.63 -2.81 32.31
CA ASP A 21 8.04 -3.01 32.02
C ASP A 21 8.85 -3.31 33.30
N GLY A 22 9.75 -4.30 33.22
CA GLY A 22 10.47 -4.86 34.37
C GLY A 22 9.57 -5.53 35.41
N GLY A 23 8.28 -5.72 35.11
CA GLY A 23 7.28 -6.32 35.98
C GLY A 23 6.92 -7.73 35.56
N THR A 24 6.67 -8.58 36.54
CA THR A 24 6.06 -9.90 36.34
C THR A 24 4.55 -9.77 36.49
N SER A 25 3.81 -10.11 35.44
CA SER A 25 2.35 -10.27 35.47
C SER A 25 1.99 -11.70 35.90
N ARG A 26 0.70 -12.07 35.91
CA ARG A 26 0.32 -13.48 36.18
C ARG A 26 0.76 -14.43 35.07
N THR A 27 0.86 -13.93 33.85
CA THR A 27 1.02 -14.75 32.65
C THR A 27 2.37 -14.51 31.98
N PHE A 28 2.84 -13.27 31.97
CA PHE A 28 4.04 -12.87 31.25
C PHE A 28 4.97 -12.03 32.12
N GLU A 29 6.26 -12.21 31.91
CA GLU A 29 7.30 -11.28 32.32
C GLU A 29 7.84 -10.59 31.07
N ILE A 30 8.00 -9.27 31.13
CA ILE A 30 8.52 -8.49 30.01
C ILE A 30 9.72 -7.65 30.42
N THR A 31 10.65 -7.47 29.50
CA THR A 31 11.78 -6.55 29.63
C THR A 31 11.96 -5.79 28.34
N ALA A 32 11.82 -4.47 28.39
CA ALA A 32 12.13 -3.61 27.27
C ALA A 32 13.60 -3.17 27.31
N HIS A 33 14.27 -3.33 26.16
CA HIS A 33 15.59 -2.78 25.92
C HIS A 33 15.46 -1.65 24.91
N GLU A 34 15.63 -0.42 25.38
CA GLU A 34 15.55 0.78 24.56
C GLU A 34 16.95 1.29 24.22
N SER A 35 17.17 1.62 22.94
CA SER A 35 18.37 2.34 22.49
C SER A 35 17.95 3.52 21.62
N GLU A 36 18.25 4.72 22.08
CA GLU A 36 18.09 5.94 21.28
C GLU A 36 19.22 6.02 20.24
N THR A 37 18.89 6.39 19.02
CA THR A 37 19.85 6.62 17.95
C THR A 37 19.95 8.10 17.59
N ASP A 38 21.06 8.51 16.97
CA ASP A 38 21.40 9.91 16.70
C ASP A 38 20.34 10.69 15.89
N ASP A 39 19.43 9.97 15.23
CA ASP A 39 18.31 10.47 14.44
C ASP A 39 17.01 10.64 15.25
N GLY A 40 17.04 10.50 16.58
CA GLY A 40 15.88 10.67 17.46
C GLY A 40 14.89 9.51 17.44
N ARG A 41 15.28 8.39 16.85
CA ARG A 41 14.56 7.11 16.89
C ARG A 41 14.90 6.37 18.18
N VAL A 42 13.89 5.73 18.77
CA VAL A 42 14.08 4.76 19.85
C VAL A 42 13.86 3.37 19.29
N ALA A 43 14.94 2.59 19.15
CA ALA A 43 14.83 1.18 18.80
C ALA A 43 14.53 0.37 20.06
N VAL A 44 13.52 -0.48 20.00
CA VAL A 44 13.03 -1.28 21.13
C VAL A 44 13.16 -2.76 20.81
N ARG A 45 13.85 -3.50 21.68
CA ARG A 45 13.75 -4.96 21.77
C ARG A 45 12.96 -5.32 23.02
N LEU A 46 11.79 -5.89 22.84
CA LEU A 46 10.93 -6.37 23.92
C LEU A 46 11.10 -7.88 24.06
N ASP A 47 11.72 -8.30 25.17
CA ASP A 47 11.83 -9.71 25.54
C ASP A 47 10.63 -10.10 26.38
N VAL A 48 9.93 -11.17 26.00
CA VAL A 48 8.69 -11.63 26.63
C VAL A 48 8.84 -13.09 27.01
N THR A 49 8.60 -13.42 28.28
CA THR A 49 8.63 -14.79 28.79
C THR A 49 7.27 -15.19 29.36
N CYS A 50 6.76 -16.33 28.95
CA CYS A 50 5.56 -16.92 29.52
C CYS A 50 5.88 -17.55 30.89
N VAL A 51 5.37 -16.95 31.97
CA VAL A 51 5.55 -17.44 33.35
C VAL A 51 4.37 -18.28 33.85
N SER A 52 3.33 -18.42 33.02
CA SER A 52 2.20 -19.32 33.31
C SER A 52 2.66 -20.77 33.43
N ALA A 53 2.07 -21.51 34.38
CA ALA A 53 2.32 -22.94 34.57
C ALA A 53 1.66 -23.83 33.49
N VAL A 54 0.73 -23.28 32.71
CA VAL A 54 0.02 -23.98 31.64
C VAL A 54 0.15 -23.23 30.32
N PRO A 55 0.07 -23.90 29.15
CA PRO A 55 0.07 -23.21 27.87
C PRO A 55 -1.05 -22.18 27.76
N VAL A 56 -0.77 -21.06 27.10
CA VAL A 56 -1.70 -19.92 26.97
C VAL A 56 -1.77 -19.49 25.51
N ASP A 57 -2.99 -19.25 25.02
CA ASP A 57 -3.22 -18.66 23.70
C ASP A 57 -3.44 -17.15 23.85
N ALA A 58 -2.42 -16.36 23.52
CA ALA A 58 -2.45 -14.91 23.64
C ALA A 58 -1.57 -14.23 22.58
N GLY A 59 -2.07 -13.12 22.03
CA GLY A 59 -1.27 -12.17 21.26
C GLY A 59 -0.81 -11.00 22.13
N LEU A 60 0.10 -10.19 21.60
CA LEU A 60 0.57 -8.98 22.25
C LEU A 60 0.21 -7.75 21.43
N ARG A 61 -0.21 -6.68 22.13
CA ARG A 61 -0.43 -5.35 21.57
C ARG A 61 0.48 -4.35 22.23
N ILE A 62 1.24 -3.61 21.43
CA ILE A 62 2.00 -2.44 21.87
C ILE A 62 1.21 -1.19 21.50
N GLU A 63 0.99 -0.32 22.45
CA GLU A 63 0.24 0.93 22.29
C GLU A 63 1.08 2.14 22.67
N LEU A 64 1.16 3.11 21.75
CA LEU A 64 1.70 4.44 22.03
C LEU A 64 0.54 5.44 22.02
N ARG A 65 0.32 6.10 23.16
CA ARG A 65 -0.73 7.12 23.32
C ARG A 65 -0.17 8.51 23.05
N LEU A 66 -0.84 9.26 22.19
CA LEU A 66 -0.54 10.67 21.92
C LEU A 66 -1.41 11.59 22.78
N GLY A 67 -1.10 12.89 22.76
CA GLY A 67 -1.89 13.93 23.37
C GLY A 67 -3.27 14.09 22.72
N PRO A 68 -4.15 14.93 23.30
CA PRO A 68 -5.51 15.09 22.81
C PRO A 68 -5.58 15.84 21.47
N THR A 69 -6.46 15.40 20.58
CA THR A 69 -6.76 16.03 19.28
C THR A 69 -8.13 15.60 18.75
N ASP A 70 -8.69 16.42 17.88
CA ASP A 70 -9.87 16.14 17.06
C ASP A 70 -9.50 15.78 15.60
N ASP A 71 -8.25 15.99 15.20
CA ASP A 71 -7.72 15.62 13.89
C ASP A 71 -6.40 14.85 14.04
N PRO A 72 -6.48 13.50 14.20
CA PRO A 72 -5.32 12.66 14.49
C PRO A 72 -4.36 12.46 13.31
N GLY A 73 -4.68 12.94 12.11
CA GLY A 73 -3.76 12.93 10.97
C GLY A 73 -3.23 11.54 10.57
N TRP A 74 -4.03 10.48 10.65
CA TRP A 74 -3.58 9.10 10.46
C TRP A 74 -2.81 8.85 9.15
N LEU A 75 -1.78 8.01 9.22
CA LEU A 75 -1.15 7.42 8.05
C LEU A 75 -0.72 5.97 8.33
N VAL A 76 -1.15 5.06 7.45
CA VAL A 76 -0.60 3.71 7.29
C VAL A 76 -0.16 3.61 5.83
N PRO A 77 1.14 3.53 5.51
CA PRO A 77 1.63 3.65 4.14
C PRO A 77 0.96 2.67 3.17
N GLY A 78 0.32 3.21 2.14
CA GLY A 78 -0.39 2.43 1.12
C GLY A 78 -1.81 1.98 1.50
N VAL A 79 -2.28 2.22 2.73
CA VAL A 79 -3.58 1.73 3.21
C VAL A 79 -4.48 2.83 3.76
N PHE A 80 -3.94 3.79 4.51
CA PHE A 80 -4.69 4.87 5.16
C PHE A 80 -3.96 6.21 5.04
N TYR A 81 -4.69 7.27 4.71
CA TYR A 81 -4.21 8.65 4.79
C TYR A 81 -5.36 9.59 5.22
N GLY A 82 -5.22 10.22 6.38
CA GLY A 82 -6.30 10.98 7.03
C GLY A 82 -7.50 10.08 7.36
N GLU A 83 -8.71 10.50 6.99
CA GLU A 83 -9.91 9.66 7.09
C GLU A 83 -9.96 8.53 6.04
N ASN A 84 -8.99 8.49 5.11
CA ASN A 84 -8.86 7.61 3.94
C ASN A 84 -9.93 7.79 2.86
N ARG A 85 -11.19 7.87 3.29
CA ARG A 85 -12.36 8.04 2.46
C ARG A 85 -13.17 9.23 2.95
N VAL A 86 -13.42 10.20 2.08
CA VAL A 86 -14.28 11.34 2.39
C VAL A 86 -15.75 10.94 2.57
N ALA A 87 -16.47 11.71 3.38
CA ALA A 87 -17.92 11.56 3.53
C ALA A 87 -18.63 11.60 2.16
N GLY A 88 -19.57 10.67 1.95
CA GLY A 88 -20.35 10.58 0.71
C GLY A 88 -19.64 9.90 -0.47
N CYS A 89 -18.40 9.43 -0.30
CA CYS A 89 -17.76 8.57 -1.29
C CYS A 89 -18.58 7.29 -1.49
N ARG A 90 -19.02 7.03 -2.73
CA ARG A 90 -19.86 5.88 -3.10
C ARG A 90 -19.08 4.57 -3.16
N VAL A 91 -17.77 4.62 -3.36
CA VAL A 91 -16.90 3.44 -3.35
C VAL A 91 -16.63 3.08 -1.90
N ARG A 92 -16.87 1.81 -1.54
CA ARG A 92 -16.64 1.33 -0.18
C ARG A 92 -15.21 0.84 -0.04
N PHE A 93 -14.48 1.47 0.86
CA PHE A 93 -13.18 1.04 1.35
C PHE A 93 -13.00 1.62 2.77
N PRO A 94 -12.05 1.10 3.57
CA PRO A 94 -11.90 1.45 4.97
C PRO A 94 -11.87 2.96 5.20
N ARG A 95 -12.64 3.40 6.19
CA ARG A 95 -12.76 4.81 6.59
C ARG A 95 -12.63 4.92 8.10
N PHE A 96 -11.88 5.92 8.53
CA PHE A 96 -11.86 6.33 9.93
C PHE A 96 -12.96 7.38 10.17
N THR A 97 -13.80 7.17 11.18
CA THR A 97 -14.78 8.15 11.64
C THR A 97 -15.12 7.91 13.11
N LEU A 98 -15.32 9.00 13.85
CA LEU A 98 -15.87 8.97 15.21
C LEU A 98 -17.40 9.16 15.22
N GLU A 99 -17.95 9.65 14.11
CA GLU A 99 -19.37 9.94 13.98
C GLU A 99 -20.12 8.69 13.50
N ASN A 100 -20.77 7.99 14.44
CA ASN A 100 -21.66 6.85 14.19
C ASN A 100 -21.10 5.85 13.16
N PRO A 101 -19.93 5.23 13.41
CA PRO A 101 -19.31 4.32 12.46
C PRO A 101 -20.28 3.20 12.07
N ASP A 102 -20.46 3.00 10.76
CA ASP A 102 -21.23 1.90 10.18
C ASP A 102 -20.28 0.82 9.62
N PRO A 103 -20.15 -0.34 10.30
CA PRO A 103 -19.30 -1.44 9.81
C PRO A 103 -19.70 -1.95 8.42
N THR A 104 -20.97 -1.82 8.02
CA THR A 104 -21.44 -2.24 6.69
C THR A 104 -20.94 -1.31 5.58
N MET A 105 -20.49 -0.11 5.96
CA MET A 105 -19.85 0.88 5.11
C MET A 105 -18.33 0.89 5.24
N LEU A 106 -17.75 -0.09 5.94
CA LEU A 106 -16.31 -0.15 6.27
C LEU A 106 -15.88 1.10 7.05
N GLU A 107 -16.68 1.51 8.04
CA GLU A 107 -16.41 2.66 8.91
C GLU A 107 -16.11 2.19 10.33
N SER A 108 -15.10 2.81 10.95
CA SER A 108 -14.68 2.51 12.32
C SER A 108 -13.89 3.66 12.93
N ASP A 109 -13.88 3.75 14.25
CA ASP A 109 -13.00 4.62 15.05
C ASP A 109 -11.61 4.00 15.31
N SER A 110 -11.41 2.78 14.83
CA SER A 110 -10.21 1.99 15.05
C SER A 110 -9.99 1.00 13.92
N TRP A 111 -8.74 0.79 13.57
CA TRP A 111 -8.33 -0.15 12.52
C TRP A 111 -7.05 -0.84 12.92
N SER A 112 -7.03 -2.17 12.81
CA SER A 112 -5.80 -2.96 12.81
C SER A 112 -5.74 -3.79 11.55
N LEU A 113 -4.55 -3.89 10.99
CA LEU A 113 -4.29 -4.40 9.65
C LEU A 113 -3.06 -5.31 9.69
N ARG A 114 -3.04 -6.32 8.82
CA ARG A 114 -1.83 -7.09 8.55
C ARG A 114 -0.71 -6.19 8.02
N ALA A 115 0.51 -6.37 8.51
CA ALA A 115 1.65 -5.56 8.13
C ALA A 115 2.01 -5.66 6.63
N ASP A 116 1.78 -6.83 6.00
CA ASP A 116 2.06 -7.07 4.58
C ASP A 116 1.07 -6.39 3.61
N ARG A 117 0.00 -5.79 4.15
CA ARG A 117 -0.90 -4.94 3.37
C ARG A 117 -0.42 -3.51 3.28
N ALA A 118 0.50 -3.11 4.17
CA ALA A 118 1.11 -1.80 4.12
C ALA A 118 2.36 -1.83 3.24
N ALA A 119 2.58 -0.76 2.46
CA ALA A 119 3.82 -0.60 1.69
C ALA A 119 5.06 -0.46 2.60
N THR A 120 4.85 -0.09 3.86
CA THR A 120 5.84 -0.11 4.92
C THR A 120 5.11 -0.46 6.21
N PRO A 121 5.52 -1.50 6.97
CA PRO A 121 4.93 -1.89 8.26
C PRO A 121 5.06 -0.81 9.35
N ALA A 122 4.29 0.26 9.20
CA ALA A 122 4.33 1.44 10.04
C ALA A 122 2.94 2.05 10.20
N VAL A 123 2.73 2.71 11.35
CA VAL A 123 1.55 3.54 11.61
C VAL A 123 1.99 4.86 12.21
N PHE A 124 1.36 5.93 11.74
CA PHE A 124 1.65 7.31 12.11
C PHE A 124 0.37 7.98 12.61
N GLY A 125 0.53 8.87 13.57
CA GLY A 125 -0.55 9.75 14.03
C GLY A 125 0.02 11.02 14.65
N TRP A 126 -0.81 12.04 14.71
CA TRP A 126 -0.50 13.36 15.22
C TRP A 126 -1.52 13.75 16.28
N ASP A 127 -1.07 14.56 17.22
CA ASP A 127 -1.92 15.33 18.12
C ASP A 127 -1.72 16.84 17.85
N ARG A 128 -2.17 17.70 18.77
CA ARG A 128 -2.03 19.16 18.64
C ARG A 128 -0.59 19.67 18.78
N THR A 129 0.32 18.86 19.28
CA THR A 129 1.69 19.24 19.67
C THR A 129 2.78 18.58 18.84
N GLY A 130 2.46 17.54 18.07
CA GLY A 130 3.38 16.83 17.21
C GLY A 130 2.80 15.49 16.80
N GLY A 131 3.66 14.54 16.45
CA GLY A 131 3.22 13.19 16.14
C GLY A 131 4.20 12.12 16.57
N ALA A 132 3.86 10.89 16.24
CA ALA A 132 4.76 9.76 16.39
C ALA A 132 4.52 8.72 15.29
N ALA A 133 5.48 7.81 15.16
CA ALA A 133 5.31 6.60 14.37
C ALA A 133 5.74 5.37 15.16
N LEU A 134 5.01 4.27 14.97
CA LEU A 134 5.47 2.93 15.32
C LEU A 134 5.82 2.19 14.04
N VAL A 135 7.02 1.60 13.99
CA VAL A 135 7.52 0.86 12.84
C VAL A 135 7.94 -0.54 13.28
N THR A 136 7.59 -1.56 12.51
CA THR A 136 8.05 -2.94 12.74
C THR A 136 8.43 -3.61 11.41
N THR A 137 8.48 -4.93 11.37
CA THR A 137 8.71 -5.75 10.18
C THR A 137 7.47 -6.58 9.88
N GLU A 138 7.36 -7.13 8.67
CA GLU A 138 6.17 -7.92 8.27
C GLU A 138 5.98 -9.19 9.11
N ARG A 139 7.08 -9.75 9.65
CA ARG A 139 7.09 -10.98 10.45
C ARG A 139 7.90 -10.79 11.73
N SER A 140 7.43 -11.41 12.79
CA SER A 140 8.05 -11.45 14.10
C SER A 140 8.24 -12.90 14.56
N ALA A 141 8.81 -13.09 15.74
CA ALA A 141 8.87 -14.39 16.42
C ALA A 141 7.48 -15.02 16.64
N LEU A 142 6.43 -14.20 16.78
CA LEU A 142 5.05 -14.66 16.99
C LEU A 142 4.27 -14.87 15.69
N GLY A 143 4.94 -14.78 14.53
CA GLY A 143 4.33 -14.89 13.21
C GLY A 143 4.16 -13.54 12.52
N GLN A 144 3.20 -13.44 11.60
CA GLN A 144 2.94 -12.21 10.85
C GLN A 144 2.52 -11.08 11.79
N ALA A 145 3.14 -9.89 11.66
CA ALA A 145 2.85 -8.73 12.49
C ALA A 145 1.69 -7.89 11.94
N GLY A 146 1.12 -7.03 12.78
CA GLY A 146 0.09 -6.07 12.40
C GLY A 146 0.39 -4.65 12.87
N VAL A 147 -0.20 -3.69 12.18
CA VAL A 147 -0.17 -2.26 12.50
C VAL A 147 -1.59 -1.75 12.66
N GLY A 148 -1.80 -0.76 13.50
CA GLY A 148 -3.14 -0.22 13.70
C GLY A 148 -3.17 1.10 14.43
N PHE A 149 -4.35 1.67 14.51
CA PHE A 149 -4.61 2.89 15.24
C PHE A 149 -6.03 2.90 15.81
N ALA A 150 -6.28 3.76 16.79
CA ALA A 150 -7.59 3.99 17.37
C ALA A 150 -7.66 5.36 18.04
N MET A 151 -8.86 5.77 18.43
CA MET A 151 -9.06 6.84 19.40
C MET A 151 -9.43 6.27 20.77
N ALA A 152 -8.84 6.80 21.83
CA ALA A 152 -9.23 6.52 23.21
C ALA A 152 -9.66 7.82 23.90
N GLY A 153 -10.94 8.15 23.77
CA GLY A 153 -11.44 9.50 24.02
C GLY A 153 -10.94 10.44 22.93
N ASP A 154 -10.29 11.53 23.31
CA ASP A 154 -9.67 12.50 22.40
C ASP A 154 -8.18 12.19 22.12
N CYS A 155 -7.63 11.10 22.66
CA CYS A 155 -6.23 10.75 22.42
C CYS A 155 -6.08 9.70 21.30
N PRO A 156 -5.26 9.97 20.28
CA PRO A 156 -4.81 8.99 19.31
C PRO A 156 -4.00 7.87 19.97
N LEU A 157 -4.22 6.64 19.54
CA LEU A 157 -3.42 5.46 19.88
C LEU A 157 -2.80 4.89 18.62
N LEU A 158 -1.48 4.70 18.62
CA LEU A 158 -0.75 3.92 17.62
C LEU A 158 -0.56 2.51 18.15
N ARG A 159 -0.75 1.50 17.31
CA ARG A 159 -0.73 0.08 17.69
C ARG A 159 0.21 -0.74 16.82
N LEU A 160 0.92 -1.65 17.46
CA LEU A 160 1.51 -2.84 16.83
C LEU A 160 0.89 -4.09 17.44
N HIS A 161 0.74 -5.14 16.63
CA HIS A 161 0.15 -6.41 17.02
C HIS A 161 1.08 -7.59 16.66
N PHE A 162 1.29 -8.50 17.61
CA PHE A 162 2.11 -9.70 17.44
C PHE A 162 1.39 -10.94 18.02
N PRO A 163 0.82 -11.83 17.19
CA PRO A 163 0.63 -11.71 15.74
C PRO A 163 -0.37 -10.60 15.38
N TYR A 164 -0.55 -10.36 14.08
CA TYR A 164 -1.47 -9.38 13.53
C TYR A 164 -2.91 -9.54 14.04
N ARG A 165 -3.68 -8.47 13.88
CA ARG A 165 -5.14 -8.48 13.98
C ARG A 165 -5.71 -7.71 12.81
N GLU A 166 -6.80 -8.20 12.24
CA GLU A 166 -7.62 -7.48 11.28
C GLU A 166 -8.96 -7.18 11.93
N GLU A 167 -9.06 -6.00 12.53
CA GLU A 167 -10.24 -5.53 13.26
C GLU A 167 -10.58 -4.09 12.84
N PRO A 168 -11.87 -3.75 12.76
CA PRO A 168 -13.03 -4.54 13.19
C PRO A 168 -13.48 -5.59 12.15
N MET A 169 -12.85 -5.61 10.99
CA MET A 169 -13.15 -6.50 9.87
C MET A 169 -11.93 -6.64 8.97
N VAL A 170 -11.95 -7.64 8.11
CA VAL A 170 -10.94 -7.86 7.06
C VAL A 170 -11.41 -7.17 5.78
N TYR A 171 -10.60 -6.24 5.25
CA TYR A 171 -10.83 -5.60 3.95
C TYR A 171 -9.88 -6.17 2.88
N ASP A 172 -10.40 -7.02 2.02
CA ASP A 172 -9.65 -7.69 0.96
C ASP A 172 -9.70 -6.96 -0.40
N GLY A 173 -10.20 -5.72 -0.43
CA GLY A 173 -10.45 -4.96 -1.66
C GLY A 173 -11.89 -5.05 -2.15
N SER A 174 -12.71 -5.95 -1.58
CA SER A 174 -14.11 -6.08 -1.93
C SER A 174 -15.01 -5.10 -1.15
N PRO A 175 -16.20 -4.75 -1.66
CA PRO A 175 -17.15 -3.89 -0.95
C PRO A 175 -17.86 -4.59 0.23
N HIS A 176 -17.53 -5.85 0.48
CA HIS A 176 -18.14 -6.69 1.51
C HIS A 176 -17.07 -7.09 2.52
N PRO A 177 -17.07 -6.54 3.75
CA PRO A 177 -16.11 -6.93 4.75
C PRO A 177 -16.21 -8.42 5.07
N LEU A 178 -15.05 -9.07 5.21
CA LEU A 178 -14.95 -10.37 5.84
C LEU A 178 -14.94 -10.20 7.37
N PRO A 179 -15.38 -11.22 8.15
CA PRO A 179 -15.30 -11.17 9.60
C PRO A 179 -13.88 -10.85 10.11
N PRO A 180 -13.73 -10.21 11.28
CA PRO A 180 -12.42 -9.95 11.86
C PRO A 180 -11.57 -11.21 11.99
N ASP A 181 -10.28 -11.08 11.71
CA ASP A 181 -9.29 -12.16 11.79
C ASP A 181 -8.29 -11.85 12.91
N LEU A 182 -8.30 -12.68 13.95
CA LEU A 182 -7.66 -12.41 15.23
C LEU A 182 -6.81 -13.61 15.65
N PRO A 183 -5.75 -13.95 14.88
CA PRO A 183 -4.90 -15.08 15.22
C PRO A 183 -4.29 -14.90 16.61
N GLY A 184 -4.20 -15.99 17.37
CA GLY A 184 -3.46 -16.05 18.62
C GLY A 184 -2.07 -16.66 18.42
N PHE A 185 -1.23 -16.54 19.45
CA PHE A 185 0.00 -17.32 19.56
C PHE A 185 -0.08 -18.23 20.78
N ARG A 186 0.30 -19.50 20.61
CA ARG A 186 0.29 -20.48 21.69
C ARG A 186 1.63 -20.51 22.40
N TRP A 187 1.67 -19.88 23.56
CA TRP A 187 2.84 -19.86 24.44
C TRP A 187 2.96 -21.15 25.25
N GLN A 188 4.16 -21.71 25.31
CA GLN A 188 4.50 -22.78 26.25
C GLN A 188 5.01 -22.19 27.57
N PRO A 189 4.81 -22.88 28.71
CA PRO A 189 5.43 -22.49 29.99
C PRO A 189 6.95 -22.32 29.85
N GLY A 190 7.47 -21.16 30.27
CA GLY A 190 8.89 -20.82 30.18
C GLY A 190 9.39 -20.45 28.78
N GLN A 191 8.52 -20.40 27.77
CA GLN A 191 8.91 -19.93 26.43
C GLN A 191 9.21 -18.43 26.46
N SER A 192 10.33 -18.05 25.84
CA SER A 192 10.74 -16.66 25.67
C SER A 192 10.86 -16.30 24.19
N GLU A 193 10.37 -15.13 23.81
CA GLU A 193 10.46 -14.59 22.45
C GLU A 193 10.85 -13.11 22.49
N SER A 194 11.56 -12.66 21.45
CA SER A 194 11.98 -11.25 21.31
C SER A 194 11.22 -10.57 20.17
N LEU A 195 10.68 -9.39 20.45
CA LEU A 195 10.00 -8.54 19.46
C LEU A 195 10.80 -7.26 19.23
N CYS A 196 10.89 -6.83 17.97
CA CYS A 196 11.61 -5.61 17.60
C CYS A 196 10.68 -4.61 16.92
N PHE A 197 10.74 -3.36 17.37
CA PHE A 197 10.05 -2.23 16.76
C PHE A 197 10.80 -0.93 17.03
N ASP A 198 10.51 0.09 16.24
CA ASP A 198 11.06 1.44 16.41
C ASP A 198 9.93 2.41 16.75
N ILE A 199 10.25 3.37 17.61
CA ILE A 199 9.41 4.54 17.92
C ILE A 199 10.09 5.77 17.34
N TYR A 200 9.35 6.55 16.56
CA TYR A 200 9.79 7.85 16.05
C TYR A 200 8.94 8.95 16.64
N ARG A 201 9.59 10.06 17.00
CA ARG A 201 8.91 11.32 17.31
C ARG A 201 8.86 12.17 16.05
N LEU A 202 7.71 12.79 15.84
CA LEU A 202 7.46 13.67 14.71
C LEU A 202 7.16 15.07 15.24
N ASP A 203 7.51 16.07 14.44
CA ASP A 203 7.11 17.44 14.67
C ASP A 203 5.62 17.64 14.33
N THR A 204 5.18 18.90 14.38
CA THR A 204 3.82 19.29 14.01
C THR A 204 3.58 19.26 12.50
N ASP A 205 4.62 19.17 11.66
CA ASP A 205 4.44 19.06 10.22
C ASP A 205 4.00 17.64 9.90
N ARG A 206 2.82 17.50 9.30
CA ARG A 206 2.30 16.20 8.88
C ARG A 206 3.17 15.55 7.83
N HIS A 207 4.06 16.26 7.13
CA HIS A 207 4.95 15.67 6.15
C HIS A 207 6.27 15.14 6.74
N SER A 208 6.52 15.28 8.05
CA SER A 208 7.72 14.70 8.69
C SER A 208 7.75 13.17 8.66
N TYR A 209 6.64 12.50 8.35
CA TYR A 209 6.66 11.06 8.04
C TYR A 209 7.62 10.73 6.90
N THR A 210 7.88 11.65 5.97
CA THR A 210 8.70 11.38 4.79
C THR A 210 10.13 11.03 5.17
N ASP A 211 10.67 11.62 6.23
CA ASP A 211 12.02 11.34 6.70
C ASP A 211 12.10 9.98 7.40
N VAL A 212 11.07 9.62 8.17
CA VAL A 212 10.93 8.27 8.73
C VAL A 212 10.86 7.23 7.63
N LEU A 213 9.99 7.41 6.62
CA LEU A 213 9.86 6.46 5.52
C LEU A 213 11.15 6.32 4.71
N ARG A 214 11.85 7.44 4.43
CA ARG A 214 13.17 7.40 3.77
C ARG A 214 14.20 6.68 4.62
N TYR A 215 14.20 6.88 5.93
CA TYR A 215 15.11 6.18 6.82
C TYR A 215 14.83 4.68 6.84
N VAL A 216 13.57 4.29 7.04
CA VAL A 216 13.15 2.89 7.02
C VAL A 216 13.54 2.26 5.70
N HIS A 217 13.24 2.91 4.57
CA HIS A 217 13.66 2.44 3.25
C HIS A 217 15.18 2.26 3.15
N ARG A 218 16.01 3.21 3.59
CA ARG A 218 17.48 3.05 3.56
C ARG A 218 17.96 1.89 4.42
N ARG A 219 17.32 1.65 5.57
CA ARG A 219 17.69 0.59 6.53
C ARG A 219 17.24 -0.79 6.07
N THR A 220 16.11 -0.88 5.39
CA THR A 220 15.54 -2.13 4.88
C THR A 220 15.89 -2.40 3.42
N ALA A 221 16.43 -1.41 2.72
CA ALA A 221 16.95 -1.58 1.36
C ALA A 221 17.96 -2.72 1.37
N PRO A 222 17.82 -3.69 0.46
CA PRO A 222 18.82 -4.73 0.30
C PRO A 222 20.19 -4.11 0.06
N ALA A 223 21.22 -4.63 0.72
CA ALA A 223 22.58 -4.14 0.57
C ALA A 223 23.09 -4.25 -0.88
N ASP A 224 22.52 -5.17 -1.65
CA ASP A 224 22.76 -5.36 -3.07
C ASP A 224 21.42 -5.29 -3.82
N LEU A 225 21.19 -4.20 -4.55
CA LEU A 225 19.99 -4.01 -5.37
C LEU A 225 19.93 -4.96 -6.56
N ASP A 226 21.07 -5.47 -7.02
CA ASP A 226 21.15 -6.45 -8.11
C ASP A 226 20.74 -7.86 -7.65
N ALA A 227 20.71 -8.10 -6.33
CA ALA A 227 20.18 -9.33 -5.72
C ALA A 227 18.64 -9.31 -5.53
N VAL A 228 17.97 -8.21 -5.88
CA VAL A 228 16.55 -7.93 -5.55
C VAL A 228 15.54 -8.17 -6.67
N PRO A 229 15.86 -8.24 -7.97
CA PRO A 229 14.79 -8.42 -8.93
C PRO A 229 14.19 -9.81 -8.71
N TRP A 230 12.90 -9.83 -8.33
CA TRP A 230 12.13 -11.04 -8.00
C TRP A 230 12.12 -12.04 -9.18
N VAL A 231 12.48 -11.55 -10.37
CA VAL A 231 12.56 -12.23 -11.65
C VAL A 231 13.72 -11.66 -12.49
N SER A 232 14.27 -12.44 -13.42
CA SER A 232 15.31 -11.92 -14.33
C SER A 232 14.77 -10.80 -15.25
N VAL A 233 15.66 -9.97 -15.84
CA VAL A 233 15.26 -8.96 -16.85
C VAL A 233 14.50 -9.59 -18.03
N ALA A 234 14.89 -10.80 -18.43
CA ALA A 234 14.22 -11.53 -19.51
C ALA A 234 12.79 -11.91 -19.12
N GLU A 235 12.60 -12.41 -17.90
CA GLU A 235 11.30 -12.77 -17.35
C GLU A 235 10.42 -11.55 -17.09
N ALA A 236 10.98 -10.47 -16.55
CA ALA A 236 10.29 -9.19 -16.41
C ALA A 236 9.77 -8.69 -17.77
N ALA A 237 10.55 -8.84 -18.85
CA ALA A 237 10.13 -8.48 -20.19
C ALA A 237 8.99 -9.36 -20.72
N GLU A 238 8.99 -10.67 -20.41
CA GLU A 238 7.86 -11.57 -20.75
C GLU A 238 6.59 -11.16 -20.01
N LEU A 239 6.69 -10.94 -18.70
CA LEU A 239 5.56 -10.56 -17.85
C LEU A 239 4.97 -9.21 -18.27
N ALA A 240 5.83 -8.24 -18.59
CA ALA A 240 5.40 -6.93 -19.09
C ALA A 240 4.70 -7.05 -20.46
N ALA A 241 5.25 -7.83 -21.40
CA ALA A 241 4.63 -8.04 -22.71
C ALA A 241 3.28 -8.78 -22.59
N TRP A 242 3.23 -9.79 -21.73
CA TRP A 242 1.99 -10.50 -21.41
C TRP A 242 0.96 -9.56 -20.78
N GLY A 243 1.34 -8.71 -19.82
CA GLY A 243 0.44 -7.71 -19.22
C GLY A 243 -0.09 -6.71 -20.25
N LEU A 244 0.77 -6.17 -21.11
CA LEU A 244 0.37 -5.27 -22.20
C LEU A 244 -0.67 -5.93 -23.12
N TYR A 245 -0.41 -7.15 -23.57
CA TYR A 245 -1.31 -7.88 -24.45
C TYR A 245 -2.60 -8.33 -23.74
N ARG A 246 -2.48 -8.98 -22.58
CA ARG A 246 -3.61 -9.62 -21.89
C ARG A 246 -4.52 -8.61 -21.20
N TRP A 247 -3.94 -7.56 -20.62
CA TRP A 247 -4.66 -6.60 -19.79
C TRP A 247 -4.94 -5.30 -20.52
N HIS A 248 -3.96 -4.72 -21.20
CA HIS A 248 -4.10 -3.38 -21.77
C HIS A 248 -4.68 -3.37 -23.18
N TYR A 249 -4.38 -4.37 -24.02
CA TYR A 249 -4.86 -4.39 -25.40
C TYR A 249 -6.37 -4.63 -25.50
N ARG A 250 -7.03 -3.84 -26.35
CA ARG A 250 -8.40 -4.07 -26.82
C ARG A 250 -8.38 -4.12 -28.34
N PRO A 251 -9.02 -5.11 -28.98
CA PRO A 251 -8.97 -5.26 -30.43
C PRO A 251 -9.97 -4.37 -31.17
N ASP A 252 -11.01 -3.85 -30.52
CA ASP A 252 -12.07 -3.06 -31.16
C ASP A 252 -12.47 -1.82 -30.33
N PRO A 253 -12.05 -0.61 -30.73
CA PRO A 253 -10.98 -0.37 -31.69
C PRO A 253 -9.61 -0.82 -31.14
N PRO A 254 -8.59 -1.06 -31.99
CA PRO A 254 -7.26 -1.44 -31.54
C PRO A 254 -6.60 -0.37 -30.66
N VAL A 255 -6.56 -0.59 -29.35
CA VAL A 255 -5.94 0.35 -28.39
C VAL A 255 -5.16 -0.38 -27.30
N LEU A 256 -4.15 0.29 -26.74
CA LEU A 256 -3.60 -0.07 -25.43
C LEU A 256 -4.18 0.89 -24.40
N LEU A 257 -4.96 0.37 -23.45
CA LEU A 257 -5.52 1.17 -22.38
C LEU A 257 -4.40 1.67 -21.45
N GLU A 258 -4.47 2.93 -21.04
CA GLU A 258 -3.53 3.53 -20.08
C GLU A 258 -3.62 2.85 -18.70
N THR A 259 -4.84 2.53 -18.26
CA THR A 259 -5.10 1.95 -16.96
C THR A 259 -6.02 0.74 -17.09
N ALA A 260 -5.49 -0.43 -16.79
CA ALA A 260 -6.26 -1.65 -16.58
C ALA A 260 -6.54 -1.82 -15.09
N ALA A 261 -7.75 -2.25 -14.73
CA ALA A 261 -8.03 -2.59 -13.33
C ALA A 261 -7.13 -3.74 -12.86
N PHE A 262 -6.46 -3.55 -11.73
CA PHE A 262 -5.68 -4.61 -11.09
C PHE A 262 -6.61 -5.73 -10.58
N ASP A 263 -7.69 -5.35 -9.89
CA ASP A 263 -8.74 -6.28 -9.45
C ASP A 263 -9.91 -6.33 -10.44
N ARG A 264 -9.67 -6.94 -11.60
CA ARG A 264 -10.76 -7.22 -12.56
C ARG A 264 -11.76 -8.25 -12.06
N HIS A 265 -11.44 -9.03 -11.03
CA HIS A 265 -12.38 -9.98 -10.46
C HIS A 265 -13.53 -9.23 -9.79
N ALA A 266 -13.24 -8.18 -9.01
CA ALA A 266 -14.25 -7.32 -8.42
C ALA A 266 -14.85 -6.31 -9.40
N LEU A 267 -14.01 -5.67 -10.23
CA LEU A 267 -14.43 -4.51 -11.03
C LEU A 267 -14.88 -4.84 -12.47
N GLY A 268 -14.55 -6.04 -12.95
CA GLY A 268 -14.71 -6.41 -14.35
C GLY A 268 -14.04 -5.42 -15.31
N GLN A 269 -14.54 -5.33 -16.54
CA GLN A 269 -14.06 -4.35 -17.53
C GLN A 269 -14.45 -2.89 -17.20
N ARG A 270 -15.35 -2.67 -16.24
CA ARG A 270 -15.76 -1.32 -15.81
C ARG A 270 -14.68 -0.60 -15.00
N GLY A 271 -13.77 -1.36 -14.40
CA GLY A 271 -12.61 -0.80 -13.72
C GLY A 271 -11.50 -0.34 -14.68
N ASP A 272 -11.58 -0.70 -15.97
CA ASP A 272 -10.63 -0.23 -16.96
C ASP A 272 -10.93 1.21 -17.39
N ARG A 273 -9.90 2.04 -17.46
CA ARG A 273 -10.03 3.36 -18.08
C ARG A 273 -10.00 3.19 -19.59
N GLN A 274 -11.14 3.37 -20.27
CA GLN A 274 -11.27 3.28 -21.73
C GLN A 274 -10.65 4.49 -22.45
N ALA A 275 -9.35 4.65 -22.27
CA ALA A 275 -8.55 5.73 -22.83
C ALA A 275 -7.15 5.25 -23.19
N MET A 276 -6.59 5.83 -24.26
CA MET A 276 -5.21 5.62 -24.69
C MET A 276 -4.56 6.98 -24.92
N HIS A 277 -3.43 7.24 -24.27
CA HIS A 277 -2.60 8.42 -24.52
C HIS A 277 -1.51 8.05 -25.50
N VAL A 278 -1.53 8.63 -26.69
CA VAL A 278 -0.72 8.17 -27.83
C VAL A 278 0.78 8.17 -27.55
N SER A 279 1.23 9.11 -26.72
CA SER A 279 2.65 9.38 -26.47
C SER A 279 3.07 9.13 -25.02
N TRP A 280 2.35 8.33 -24.24
CA TRP A 280 2.67 8.13 -22.81
C TRP A 280 2.70 6.66 -22.38
N VAL A 281 2.23 6.31 -21.18
CA VAL A 281 2.17 4.93 -20.62
C VAL A 281 1.21 3.98 -21.37
N SER A 282 0.72 4.42 -22.53
CA SER A 282 -0.07 3.70 -23.51
C SER A 282 0.29 4.23 -24.91
N GLY A 283 -0.29 3.67 -25.98
CA GLY A 283 -0.02 4.14 -27.34
C GLY A 283 1.32 3.69 -27.93
N ILE A 284 1.98 4.57 -28.70
CA ILE A 284 3.07 4.19 -29.61
C ILE A 284 4.29 3.58 -28.89
N PRO A 285 4.85 4.17 -27.81
CA PRO A 285 6.06 3.61 -27.19
C PRO A 285 5.87 2.16 -26.69
N TYR A 286 4.71 1.88 -26.10
CA TYR A 286 4.39 0.56 -25.55
C TYR A 286 3.94 -0.42 -26.62
N ALA A 287 3.22 0.03 -27.65
CA ALA A 287 2.93 -0.79 -28.82
C ALA A 287 4.23 -1.18 -29.54
N TYR A 288 5.17 -0.25 -29.70
CA TYR A 288 6.50 -0.56 -30.25
C TYR A 288 7.29 -1.52 -29.37
N ALA A 289 7.27 -1.36 -28.05
CA ALA A 289 7.91 -2.31 -27.14
C ALA A 289 7.32 -3.73 -27.28
N LEU A 290 5.99 -3.84 -27.35
CA LEU A 290 5.28 -5.10 -27.58
C LEU A 290 5.63 -5.71 -28.94
N LEU A 291 5.69 -4.89 -30.00
CA LEU A 291 6.10 -5.31 -31.35
C LEU A 291 7.52 -5.89 -31.35
N ARG A 292 8.49 -5.16 -30.78
CA ARG A 292 9.88 -5.62 -30.71
C ARG A 292 10.00 -6.91 -29.92
N HIS A 293 9.31 -6.99 -28.79
CA HIS A 293 9.32 -8.19 -27.95
C HIS A 293 8.70 -9.37 -28.72
N GLY A 294 7.57 -9.15 -29.38
CA GLY A 294 6.88 -10.14 -30.20
C GLY A 294 7.79 -10.69 -31.30
N ARG A 295 8.44 -9.81 -32.08
CA ARG A 295 9.42 -10.20 -33.11
C ARG A 295 10.59 -11.00 -32.52
N ARG A 296 11.17 -10.54 -31.41
CA ARG A 296 12.31 -11.21 -30.74
C ARG A 296 11.97 -12.62 -30.25
N ARG A 297 10.71 -12.86 -29.85
CA ARG A 297 10.25 -14.12 -29.25
C ARG A 297 9.43 -15.01 -30.20
N GLY A 298 9.18 -14.58 -31.43
CA GLY A 298 8.30 -15.29 -32.35
C GLY A 298 6.84 -15.36 -31.87
N ARG A 299 6.35 -14.27 -31.28
CA ARG A 299 4.96 -14.15 -30.77
C ARG A 299 4.12 -13.33 -31.73
N ASP A 300 3.54 -14.00 -32.72
CA ASP A 300 2.76 -13.38 -33.80
C ASP A 300 1.49 -12.68 -33.27
N ASP A 301 0.93 -13.16 -32.17
CA ASP A 301 -0.19 -12.54 -31.46
C ASP A 301 0.18 -11.14 -30.93
N TYR A 302 1.38 -10.99 -30.38
CA TYR A 302 1.88 -9.71 -29.88
C TYR A 302 2.23 -8.76 -31.02
N VAL A 303 2.83 -9.29 -32.09
CA VAL A 303 3.13 -8.51 -33.31
C VAL A 303 1.83 -7.96 -33.90
N THR A 304 0.82 -8.81 -34.08
CA THR A 304 -0.48 -8.43 -34.64
C THR A 304 -1.17 -7.35 -33.79
N ALA A 305 -1.23 -7.55 -32.47
CA ALA A 305 -1.85 -6.58 -31.57
C ALA A 305 -1.14 -5.23 -31.60
N ALA A 306 0.19 -5.24 -31.53
CA ALA A 306 1.00 -4.03 -31.56
C ALA A 306 0.84 -3.27 -32.88
N THR A 307 0.91 -3.97 -34.02
CA THR A 307 0.70 -3.37 -35.35
C THR A 307 -0.69 -2.76 -35.47
N ALA A 308 -1.74 -3.46 -35.02
CA ALA A 308 -3.10 -2.93 -35.07
C ALA A 308 -3.26 -1.61 -34.29
N VAL A 309 -2.61 -1.49 -33.12
CA VAL A 309 -2.62 -0.25 -32.33
C VAL A 309 -1.86 0.87 -33.03
N LEU A 310 -0.68 0.58 -33.58
CA LEU A 310 0.12 1.55 -34.32
C LEU A 310 -0.61 2.06 -35.56
N ASP A 311 -1.24 1.16 -36.32
CA ASP A 311 -2.05 1.51 -37.49
C ASP A 311 -3.25 2.37 -37.09
N ASN A 312 -3.99 1.98 -36.04
CA ASN A 312 -5.11 2.77 -35.55
C ASN A 312 -4.70 4.19 -35.16
N ILE A 313 -3.51 4.38 -34.58
CA ILE A 313 -2.98 5.72 -34.30
C ILE A 313 -2.59 6.45 -35.58
N ALA A 314 -1.89 5.79 -36.50
CA ALA A 314 -1.39 6.39 -37.73
C ALA A 314 -2.51 6.78 -38.71
N THR A 315 -3.62 6.05 -38.75
CA THR A 315 -4.79 6.37 -39.59
C THR A 315 -5.62 7.52 -39.05
N ASN A 316 -5.42 7.91 -37.80
CA ASN A 316 -6.18 8.96 -37.12
C ASN A 316 -5.24 10.10 -36.72
N LEU A 317 -4.77 10.88 -37.70
CA LEU A 317 -3.97 12.07 -37.42
C LEU A 317 -4.86 13.27 -37.07
N ALA A 318 -4.30 14.19 -36.28
CA ALA A 318 -4.89 15.49 -36.04
C ALA A 318 -4.84 16.36 -37.32
N PRO A 319 -5.68 17.41 -37.43
CA PRO A 319 -5.73 18.26 -38.63
C PRO A 319 -4.39 18.89 -39.04
N ALA A 320 -3.48 19.07 -38.07
CA ALA A 320 -2.13 19.59 -38.31
C ALA A 320 -1.13 18.54 -38.84
N GLY A 321 -1.56 17.31 -39.10
CA GLY A 321 -0.71 16.20 -39.55
C GLY A 321 0.11 15.53 -38.44
N THR A 322 -0.11 15.88 -37.18
CA THR A 322 0.51 15.23 -36.02
C THR A 322 -0.40 14.12 -35.48
N PHE A 323 0.08 13.30 -34.55
CA PHE A 323 -0.83 12.44 -33.79
C PHE A 323 -1.76 13.26 -32.89
N TRP A 324 -2.93 12.70 -32.60
CA TRP A 324 -3.75 13.14 -31.47
C TRP A 324 -3.03 12.87 -30.15
N GLY A 325 -3.41 13.61 -29.10
CA GLY A 325 -2.87 13.39 -27.75
C GLY A 325 -3.48 12.17 -27.07
N GLN A 326 -4.76 11.90 -27.33
CA GLN A 326 -5.52 10.87 -26.64
C GLN A 326 -6.66 10.32 -27.50
N TRP A 327 -7.01 9.06 -27.27
CA TRP A 327 -8.29 8.46 -27.63
C TRP A 327 -9.09 8.14 -26.37
N THR A 328 -10.42 8.30 -26.40
CA THR A 328 -11.34 7.75 -25.40
C THR A 328 -12.54 7.08 -26.05
N ALA A 329 -13.13 6.08 -25.40
CA ALA A 329 -14.33 5.42 -25.92
C ALA A 329 -15.51 6.38 -26.12
N GLU A 330 -15.69 7.36 -25.22
CA GLU A 330 -16.82 8.29 -25.30
C GLU A 330 -16.65 9.39 -26.35
N LYS A 331 -15.42 9.88 -26.56
CA LYS A 331 -15.17 11.11 -27.34
C LYS A 331 -14.29 10.86 -28.57
N GLY A 332 -13.82 9.64 -28.77
CA GLY A 332 -12.84 9.30 -29.79
C GLY A 332 -11.54 10.06 -29.61
N TRP A 333 -10.94 10.44 -30.73
CA TRP A 333 -9.65 11.13 -30.79
C TRP A 333 -9.75 12.60 -30.40
N ASN A 334 -8.84 13.04 -29.53
CA ASN A 334 -8.83 14.40 -29.01
C ASN A 334 -7.43 14.85 -28.54
N ALA A 335 -7.36 16.10 -28.09
CA ALA A 335 -6.14 16.76 -27.71
C ALA A 335 -5.52 16.33 -26.36
N GLY A 336 -6.22 15.50 -25.58
CA GLY A 336 -5.81 15.08 -24.25
C GLY A 336 -6.32 16.00 -23.14
N TRP A 337 -5.48 16.26 -22.13
CA TRP A 337 -5.85 17.01 -20.92
C TRP A 337 -5.94 18.53 -21.08
N THR A 338 -5.74 19.06 -22.29
CA THR A 338 -5.90 20.49 -22.53
C THR A 338 -7.38 20.86 -22.66
N PRO A 339 -7.84 21.91 -21.94
CA PRO A 339 -9.21 22.41 -22.08
C PRO A 339 -9.45 23.07 -23.45
N ASP A 340 -8.41 23.58 -24.11
CA ASP A 340 -8.51 24.12 -25.49
C ASP A 340 -8.34 22.99 -26.50
N ARG A 341 -9.43 22.64 -27.19
CA ARG A 341 -9.47 21.60 -28.23
C ARG A 341 -8.64 21.90 -29.47
N ARG A 342 -8.17 23.14 -29.63
CA ARG A 342 -7.31 23.57 -30.75
C ARG A 342 -5.83 23.45 -30.44
N ARG A 343 -5.47 23.09 -29.21
CA ARG A 343 -4.08 22.90 -28.78
C ARG A 343 -3.85 21.42 -28.59
N LEU A 344 -2.69 20.93 -28.97
CA LEU A 344 -2.26 19.56 -28.67
C LEU A 344 -1.19 19.61 -27.59
N HIS A 345 -1.26 18.69 -26.63
CA HIS A 345 -0.19 18.55 -25.65
C HIS A 345 1.02 17.86 -26.31
N ALA A 346 2.10 18.62 -26.49
CA ALA A 346 3.25 18.20 -27.31
C ALA A 346 4.39 17.49 -26.55
N ARG A 347 4.30 17.36 -25.22
CA ARG A 347 5.46 17.04 -24.35
C ARG A 347 6.15 15.70 -24.67
N THR A 348 5.52 14.82 -25.46
CA THR A 348 6.10 13.52 -25.86
C THR A 348 5.79 13.11 -27.31
N LEU A 349 5.22 14.00 -28.14
CA LEU A 349 4.88 13.67 -29.54
C LEU A 349 6.11 13.33 -30.39
N GLY A 350 7.25 13.98 -30.13
CA GLY A 350 8.52 13.66 -30.79
C GLY A 350 8.99 12.24 -30.49
N GLU A 351 8.81 11.77 -29.26
CA GLU A 351 9.14 10.38 -28.87
C GLU A 351 8.22 9.39 -29.57
N ALA A 352 6.91 9.67 -29.60
CA ALA A 352 5.94 8.84 -30.31
C ALA A 352 6.28 8.74 -31.81
N THR A 353 6.64 9.86 -32.46
CA THR A 353 7.09 9.85 -33.86
C THR A 353 8.34 8.98 -34.04
N LEU A 354 9.35 9.14 -33.17
CA LEU A 354 10.57 8.34 -33.24
C LEU A 354 10.26 6.84 -33.11
N PHE A 355 9.40 6.45 -32.17
CA PHE A 355 9.03 5.07 -31.96
C PHE A 355 8.17 4.50 -33.11
N LEU A 356 7.29 5.30 -33.71
CA LEU A 356 6.55 4.87 -34.90
C LEU A 356 7.50 4.65 -36.07
N VAL A 357 8.42 5.58 -36.35
CA VAL A 357 9.43 5.43 -37.41
C VAL A 357 10.25 4.15 -37.20
N ARG A 358 10.65 3.88 -35.96
CA ARG A 358 11.37 2.64 -35.62
C ARG A 358 10.53 1.37 -35.77
N ALA A 359 9.21 1.46 -35.69
CA ALA A 359 8.31 0.32 -35.86
C ALA A 359 8.15 -0.10 -37.33
N VAL A 360 8.28 0.87 -38.24
CA VAL A 360 8.18 0.69 -39.71
C VAL A 360 9.42 0.02 -40.30
N VAL A 361 10.57 0.16 -39.64
CA VAL A 361 11.83 -0.54 -39.95
C VAL A 361 11.85 -1.91 -39.26
#